data_AF-A0A150M9F9-F1
#
_entry.id   AF-A0A150M9F9-F1
#
_cell.length_a   1.000
_cell.length_b   1.000
_cell.length_c   1.000
_cell.angle_alpha   90.00
_cell.angle_beta   90.00
_cell.angle_gamma   90.00
#
_symmetry.space_group_name_H-M   'P 1'
#
loop_
_entity.id
_entity.type
_entity.pdbx_description
1 polymer ?
#
loop_
_entity_poly.entity_id
_entity_poly.type
_entity_poly.pdbx_seq_one_letter_code
_entity_poly.pdbx_strand_id
1 'polypeptide(L)'
;MAKYRYIYTTFWQDPKVLEEMTPEDKYFYIYLLTNPNTTQIGIYQITKKQIAFEMGYSVESVNSLLDRFENCHKLIKYNNQTRELALLNWGKYNLTKGGKPVMDCIKKELSGVKDRSLIAAVAKKIRNEKIKQLFLRYADDTYHDTLDDTYHDTSTTRGQKEKEKEKEKEKYHYPDDDADFREVSSFYQSNIGVMSPYVAECIADWCKTLSPALVKEAIKRAVEQNVRKWSYIESILKSWHDQNVQTVEEVKAEDERRRTRKGKAHVIEQSTPYKLLTPDKFLF
;
A
#
# COMPACT_ATOMS: atom_id res chain seq x y z
N MET A 1 5.18 9.33 -1.65
CA MET A 1 4.65 8.02 -2.06
C MET A 1 5.68 6.93 -1.78
N ALA A 2 5.28 5.67 -1.65
CA ALA A 2 6.19 4.58 -1.30
C ALA A 2 7.36 4.48 -2.29
N LYS A 3 8.60 4.42 -1.78
CA LYS A 3 9.84 4.33 -2.57
C LYS A 3 10.27 2.89 -2.89
N TYR A 4 9.34 1.93 -2.84
CA TYR A 4 9.63 0.53 -3.08
C TYR A 4 8.54 -0.10 -3.95
N ARG A 5 8.95 -1.07 -4.77
CA ARG A 5 8.10 -1.85 -5.67
C ARG A 5 8.24 -3.32 -5.28
N TYR A 6 7.13 -3.99 -5.04
CA TYR A 6 7.13 -5.44 -4.80
C TYR A 6 6.89 -6.16 -6.12
N ILE A 7 7.64 -7.24 -6.34
CA ILE A 7 7.35 -8.22 -7.38
C ILE A 7 6.91 -9.49 -6.66
N TYR A 8 5.74 -10.01 -7.02
CA TYR A 8 5.26 -11.28 -6.47
C TYR A 8 6.18 -12.42 -6.91
N THR A 9 6.49 -13.36 -6.02
CA THR A 9 7.31 -14.53 -6.33
C THR A 9 6.70 -15.41 -7.42
N THR A 10 5.37 -15.37 -7.59
CA THR A 10 4.65 -16.00 -8.69
C THR A 10 5.07 -15.52 -10.07
N PHE A 11 5.78 -14.38 -10.17
CA PHE A 11 6.45 -13.95 -11.40
C PHE A 11 7.32 -15.06 -12.00
N TRP A 12 8.08 -15.77 -11.17
CA TRP A 12 8.98 -16.84 -11.61
C TRP A 12 8.25 -18.15 -11.97
N GLN A 13 6.95 -18.24 -11.66
CA GLN A 13 6.10 -19.40 -11.96
C GLN A 13 5.20 -19.13 -13.18
N ASP A 14 5.22 -17.92 -13.72
CA ASP A 14 4.43 -17.56 -14.90
C ASP A 14 4.95 -18.35 -16.12
N PRO A 15 4.11 -19.12 -16.84
CA PRO A 15 4.55 -19.93 -17.97
C PRO A 15 5.26 -19.12 -19.06
N LYS A 16 4.81 -17.89 -19.33
CA LYS A 16 5.45 -17.02 -20.32
C LYS A 16 6.86 -16.61 -19.86
N VAL A 17 7.02 -16.33 -18.57
CA VAL A 17 8.34 -16.05 -17.99
C VAL A 17 9.22 -17.29 -18.01
N LEU A 18 8.69 -18.47 -17.71
CA LEU A 18 9.48 -19.71 -17.68
C LEU A 18 9.93 -20.17 -19.07
N GLU A 19 9.01 -20.20 -20.02
CA GLU A 19 9.17 -20.92 -21.29
C GLU A 19 9.51 -20.00 -22.46
N GLU A 20 9.03 -18.74 -22.47
CA GLU A 20 9.15 -17.84 -23.61
C GLU A 20 10.21 -16.74 -23.43
N MET A 21 10.63 -16.46 -22.18
CA MET A 21 11.58 -15.39 -21.87
C MET A 21 13.00 -15.91 -21.72
N THR A 22 13.94 -15.25 -22.40
CA THR A 22 15.37 -15.45 -22.17
C THR A 22 15.78 -14.93 -20.77
N PRO A 23 16.94 -15.32 -20.22
CA PRO A 23 17.45 -14.71 -18.99
C PRO A 23 17.54 -13.18 -19.08
N GLU A 24 17.98 -12.65 -20.22
CA GLU A 24 18.05 -11.21 -20.48
C GLU A 24 16.67 -10.55 -20.44
N ASP A 25 15.66 -11.18 -21.04
CA ASP A 25 14.27 -10.71 -20.98
C ASP A 25 13.76 -10.64 -19.52
N LYS A 26 14.07 -11.64 -18.70
CA LYS A 26 13.66 -11.68 -17.28
C LYS A 26 14.22 -10.49 -16.51
N TYR A 27 15.51 -10.22 -16.68
CA TYR A 27 16.17 -9.08 -16.04
C TYR A 27 15.65 -7.75 -16.56
N PHE A 28 15.46 -7.63 -17.88
CA PHE A 28 14.89 -6.45 -18.50
C PHE A 28 13.47 -6.18 -17.98
N TYR A 29 12.63 -7.21 -17.87
CA TYR A 29 11.27 -7.04 -17.40
C TYR A 29 11.23 -6.58 -15.93
N ILE A 30 12.02 -7.21 -15.06
CA ILE A 30 12.14 -6.78 -13.66
C ILE A 30 12.57 -5.32 -13.58
N TYR A 31 13.58 -4.92 -14.36
CA TYR A 31 14.04 -3.54 -14.44
C TYR A 31 12.91 -2.57 -14.85
N LEU A 32 12.12 -2.91 -15.87
CA LEU A 32 10.96 -2.10 -16.27
C LEU A 32 9.91 -1.98 -15.15
N LEU A 33 9.73 -3.02 -14.32
CA LEU A 33 8.77 -2.99 -13.21
C LEU A 33 9.25 -2.18 -12.00
N THR A 34 10.57 -2.01 -11.82
CA THR A 34 11.14 -1.51 -10.55
C THR A 34 12.04 -0.29 -10.67
N ASN A 35 12.34 0.19 -11.87
CA ASN A 35 13.19 1.38 -12.04
C ASN A 35 12.58 2.62 -11.34
N PRO A 36 13.41 3.61 -10.95
CA PRO A 36 12.97 4.78 -10.19
C PRO A 36 11.88 5.63 -10.86
N ASN A 37 11.76 5.57 -12.18
CA ASN A 37 10.78 6.36 -12.93
C ASN A 37 9.39 5.71 -12.90
N THR A 38 9.27 4.45 -12.50
CA THR A 38 8.00 3.70 -12.54
C THR A 38 6.94 4.32 -11.64
N THR A 39 5.81 4.72 -12.23
CA THR A 39 4.67 5.38 -11.57
C THR A 39 3.63 4.37 -11.05
N GLN A 40 2.62 4.84 -10.29
CA GLN A 40 1.52 3.98 -9.85
C GLN A 40 0.55 3.60 -10.97
N ILE A 41 0.49 4.39 -12.04
CA ILE A 41 -0.31 4.08 -13.21
C ILE A 41 0.39 3.14 -14.21
N GLY A 42 1.70 2.87 -14.02
CA GLY A 42 2.47 2.01 -14.92
C GLY A 42 2.80 2.66 -16.27
N ILE A 43 2.74 4.00 -16.33
CA ILE A 43 3.10 4.82 -17.48
C ILE A 43 4.08 5.87 -17.01
N TYR A 44 5.27 5.90 -17.58
CA TYR A 44 6.33 6.79 -17.13
C TYR A 44 7.29 7.16 -18.24
N GLN A 45 7.94 8.31 -18.08
CA GLN A 45 8.93 8.79 -19.03
C GLN A 45 10.28 8.12 -18.78
N ILE A 46 10.84 7.48 -19.81
CA ILE A 46 12.18 6.90 -19.76
C ILE A 46 12.81 6.88 -21.16
N THR A 47 14.08 7.25 -21.24
CA THR A 47 14.79 7.28 -22.53
C THR A 47 15.56 6.00 -22.76
N LYS A 48 15.68 5.56 -24.01
CA LYS A 48 16.48 4.38 -24.37
C LYS A 48 17.94 4.49 -23.90
N LYS A 49 18.51 5.70 -23.93
CA LYS A 49 19.85 5.98 -23.41
C LYS A 49 19.95 5.79 -21.90
N GLN A 50 18.92 6.19 -21.17
CA GLN A 50 18.86 5.99 -19.72
C GLN A 50 18.80 4.49 -19.37
N ILE A 51 17.95 3.73 -20.07
CA ILE A 51 17.87 2.27 -19.90
C ILE A 51 19.23 1.62 -20.19
N ALA A 52 19.86 2.00 -21.32
CA ALA A 52 21.16 1.49 -21.73
C ALA A 52 22.23 1.75 -20.66
N PHE A 53 22.28 2.98 -20.14
CA PHE A 53 23.21 3.37 -19.08
C PHE A 53 22.97 2.60 -17.77
N GLU A 54 21.72 2.54 -17.29
CA GLU A 54 21.39 1.89 -16.01
C GLU A 54 21.59 0.37 -16.04
N MET A 55 21.37 -0.27 -17.20
CA MET A 55 21.55 -1.72 -17.36
C MET A 55 22.96 -2.12 -17.84
N GLY A 56 23.79 -1.15 -18.23
CA GLY A 56 25.12 -1.43 -18.80
C GLY A 56 25.05 -2.06 -20.20
N TYR A 57 24.02 -1.74 -20.99
CA TYR A 57 23.81 -2.23 -22.35
C TYR A 57 24.08 -1.15 -23.40
N SER A 58 24.27 -1.57 -24.65
CA SER A 58 24.25 -0.65 -25.77
C SER A 58 22.82 -0.20 -26.08
N VAL A 59 22.69 0.94 -26.77
CA VAL A 59 21.37 1.46 -27.17
C VAL A 59 20.71 0.51 -28.18
N GLU A 60 21.51 -0.17 -28.99
CA GLU A 60 21.08 -1.19 -29.96
C GLU A 60 20.46 -2.41 -29.26
N SER A 61 21.10 -2.92 -28.19
CA SER A 61 20.54 -4.01 -27.40
C SER A 61 19.22 -3.60 -26.75
N VAL A 62 19.15 -2.39 -26.17
CA VAL A 62 17.90 -1.86 -25.61
C VAL A 62 16.81 -1.70 -26.67
N ASN A 63 17.16 -1.27 -27.88
CA ASN A 63 16.21 -1.21 -28.99
C ASN A 63 15.64 -2.60 -29.31
N SER A 64 16.49 -3.63 -29.39
CA SER A 64 16.04 -5.01 -29.63
C SER A 64 15.16 -5.53 -28.49
N LEU A 65 15.51 -5.24 -27.23
CA LEU A 65 14.71 -5.64 -26.07
C LEU A 65 13.35 -4.94 -26.06
N LEU A 66 13.30 -3.62 -26.29
CA LEU A 66 12.04 -2.88 -26.38
C LEU A 66 11.15 -3.41 -27.50
N ASP A 67 11.72 -3.63 -28.69
CA ASP A 67 11.00 -4.17 -29.85
C ASP A 67 10.42 -5.57 -29.54
N ARG A 68 11.22 -6.45 -28.94
CA ARG A 68 10.78 -7.78 -28.51
C ARG A 68 9.67 -7.71 -27.47
N PHE A 69 9.76 -6.80 -26.49
CA PHE A 69 8.75 -6.64 -25.45
C PHE A 69 7.43 -6.06 -25.97
N GLU A 70 7.51 -5.20 -26.99
CA GLU A 70 6.35 -4.58 -27.64
C GLU A 70 5.69 -5.52 -28.64
N ASN A 71 6.47 -6.15 -29.53
CA ASN A 71 5.95 -6.90 -30.67
C ASN A 71 5.83 -8.42 -30.42
N CYS A 72 6.79 -9.03 -29.72
CA CYS A 72 6.78 -10.47 -29.43
C CYS A 72 6.02 -10.76 -28.13
N HIS A 73 6.47 -10.19 -27.01
CA HIS A 73 5.89 -10.45 -25.70
C HIS A 73 4.56 -9.73 -25.48
N LYS A 74 4.35 -8.60 -26.17
CA LYS A 74 3.14 -7.75 -26.07
C LYS A 74 2.85 -7.34 -24.62
N LEU A 75 3.90 -6.97 -23.89
CA LEU A 75 3.83 -6.58 -22.48
C LEU A 75 3.93 -5.08 -22.29
N ILE A 76 4.52 -4.37 -23.24
CA ILE A 76 4.76 -2.93 -23.17
C ILE A 76 4.29 -2.23 -24.44
N LYS A 77 4.21 -0.89 -24.36
CA LYS A 77 4.16 0.00 -25.51
C LYS A 77 5.11 1.17 -25.27
N TYR A 78 5.92 1.54 -26.26
CA TYR A 78 6.89 2.62 -26.13
C TYR A 78 6.64 3.73 -27.15
N ASN A 79 6.42 4.95 -26.68
CA ASN A 79 6.32 6.12 -27.56
C ASN A 79 7.68 6.81 -27.69
N ASN A 80 8.27 6.78 -28.89
CA ASN A 80 9.57 7.41 -29.17
C ASN A 80 9.55 8.95 -29.10
N GLN A 81 8.41 9.59 -29.38
CA GLN A 81 8.26 11.05 -29.37
C GLN A 81 8.16 11.59 -27.94
N THR A 82 7.24 11.05 -27.14
CA THR A 82 7.06 11.47 -25.75
C THR A 82 8.10 10.87 -24.81
N ARG A 83 8.78 9.80 -25.26
CA ARG A 83 9.72 8.97 -24.49
C ARG A 83 9.03 8.33 -23.29
N GLU A 84 7.78 7.92 -23.48
CA GLU A 84 6.97 7.28 -22.45
C GLU A 84 6.85 5.78 -22.71
N LEU A 85 6.94 5.00 -21.64
CA LEU A 85 6.75 3.56 -21.64
C LEU A 85 5.50 3.22 -20.83
N ALA A 86 4.66 2.35 -21.38
CA ALA A 86 3.48 1.83 -20.70
C ALA A 86 3.58 0.31 -20.48
N LEU A 87 3.32 -0.12 -19.26
CA LEU A 87 3.24 -1.53 -18.86
C LEU A 87 1.79 -2.01 -18.99
N LEU A 88 1.49 -2.79 -20.03
CA LEU A 88 0.11 -3.10 -20.42
C LEU A 88 -0.67 -3.86 -19.35
N ASN A 89 0.00 -4.76 -18.62
CA ASN A 89 -0.63 -5.56 -17.57
C ASN A 89 -0.54 -4.92 -16.17
N TRP A 90 -0.05 -3.69 -16.05
CA TRP A 90 0.17 -3.05 -14.75
C TRP A 90 -1.11 -2.96 -13.91
N GLY A 91 -2.20 -2.50 -14.53
CA GLY A 91 -3.48 -2.31 -13.87
C GLY A 91 -4.11 -3.59 -13.31
N LYS A 92 -3.83 -4.74 -13.93
CA LYS A 92 -4.32 -6.05 -13.47
C LYS A 92 -3.78 -6.42 -12.09
N TYR A 93 -2.52 -6.07 -11.82
CA TYR A 93 -1.78 -6.50 -10.62
C TYR A 93 -1.68 -5.40 -9.57
N ASN A 94 -1.47 -4.14 -9.97
CA ASN A 94 -1.16 -3.04 -9.06
C ASN A 94 -2.35 -2.14 -8.71
N LEU A 95 -3.42 -2.13 -9.51
CA LEU A 95 -4.58 -1.25 -9.34
C LEU A 95 -5.82 -1.99 -8.83
N THR A 96 -5.66 -2.79 -7.77
CA THR A 96 -6.75 -3.57 -7.17
C THR A 96 -7.55 -2.78 -6.14
N LYS A 97 -6.90 -1.90 -5.37
CA LYS A 97 -7.52 -1.08 -4.30
C LYS A 97 -7.52 0.40 -4.68
N GLY A 98 -8.67 1.07 -4.51
CA GLY A 98 -8.90 2.46 -4.93
C GLY A 98 -9.18 3.44 -3.78
N GLY A 99 -8.36 3.43 -2.72
CA GLY A 99 -8.52 4.40 -1.62
C GLY A 99 -8.21 5.84 -2.06
N LYS A 100 -8.71 6.86 -1.33
CA LYS A 100 -8.51 8.29 -1.66
C LYS A 100 -7.05 8.66 -1.97
N PRO A 101 -6.03 8.27 -1.17
CA PRO A 101 -4.63 8.59 -1.48
C PRO A 101 -4.13 7.96 -2.79
N VAL A 102 -4.64 6.77 -3.15
CA VAL A 102 -4.28 6.08 -4.39
C VAL A 102 -4.95 6.77 -5.57
N MET A 103 -6.24 7.13 -5.45
CA MET A 103 -6.98 7.83 -6.50
C MET A 103 -6.39 9.22 -6.78
N ASP A 104 -6.04 9.98 -5.75
CA ASP A 104 -5.42 11.31 -5.91
C ASP A 104 -4.05 11.21 -6.58
N CYS A 105 -3.27 10.19 -6.23
CA CYS A 105 -2.03 9.86 -6.92
C CYS A 105 -2.26 9.53 -8.40
N ILE A 106 -3.22 8.65 -8.71
CA ILE A 106 -3.52 8.23 -10.07
C ILE A 106 -3.92 9.44 -10.91
N LYS A 107 -4.80 10.31 -10.41
CA LYS A 107 -5.21 11.55 -11.09
C LYS A 107 -4.02 12.45 -11.41
N LYS A 108 -3.11 12.64 -10.44
CA LYS A 108 -1.90 13.45 -10.61
C LYS A 108 -0.96 12.86 -11.66
N GLU A 109 -0.78 11.54 -11.69
CA GLU A 109 0.11 10.92 -12.66
C GLU A 109 -0.52 10.89 -14.06
N LEU A 110 -1.83 10.64 -14.18
CA LEU A 110 -2.56 10.64 -15.46
C LEU A 110 -2.54 12.00 -16.14
N SER A 111 -2.67 13.10 -15.39
CA SER A 111 -2.58 14.45 -15.96
C SER A 111 -1.19 14.75 -16.54
N GLY A 112 -0.14 14.11 -16.03
CA GLY A 112 1.23 14.25 -16.52
C GLY A 112 1.58 13.40 -17.74
N VAL A 113 0.74 12.43 -18.13
CA VAL A 113 0.97 11.59 -19.32
C VAL A 113 0.71 12.39 -20.59
N LYS A 114 1.66 12.38 -21.52
CA LYS A 114 1.59 13.11 -22.79
C LYS A 114 0.86 12.31 -23.86
N ASP A 115 1.18 11.02 -24.00
CA ASP A 115 0.52 10.13 -24.96
C ASP A 115 -0.74 9.47 -24.36
N ARG A 116 -1.91 9.97 -24.76
CA ARG A 116 -3.22 9.43 -24.35
C ARG A 116 -3.46 8.00 -24.84
N SER A 117 -2.83 7.58 -25.94
CA SER A 117 -2.97 6.21 -26.46
C SER A 117 -2.38 5.17 -25.51
N LEU A 118 -1.40 5.55 -24.69
CA LEU A 118 -0.83 4.70 -23.64
C LEU A 118 -1.81 4.48 -22.50
N ILE A 119 -2.54 5.53 -22.11
CA ILE A 119 -3.58 5.46 -21.07
C ILE A 119 -4.66 4.47 -21.49
N ALA A 120 -5.15 4.60 -22.73
CA ALA A 120 -6.13 3.67 -23.30
C ALA A 120 -5.60 2.22 -23.33
N ALA A 121 -4.31 2.03 -23.64
CA ALA A 121 -3.71 0.70 -23.70
C ALA A 121 -3.68 0.00 -22.32
N VAL A 122 -3.30 0.72 -21.27
CA VAL A 122 -3.28 0.20 -19.89
C VAL A 122 -4.71 0.00 -19.35
N ALA A 123 -5.64 0.90 -19.69
CA ALA A 123 -7.04 0.84 -19.23
C ALA A 123 -7.73 -0.49 -19.54
N LYS A 124 -7.42 -1.09 -20.70
CA LYS A 124 -7.98 -2.38 -21.16
C LYS A 124 -7.77 -3.54 -20.18
N LYS A 125 -6.73 -3.49 -19.35
CA LYS A 125 -6.36 -4.57 -18.43
C LYS A 125 -6.61 -4.23 -16.96
N ILE A 126 -7.33 -3.14 -16.67
CA ILE A 126 -7.74 -2.77 -15.31
C ILE A 126 -9.00 -3.55 -14.93
N ARG A 127 -8.98 -4.23 -13.78
CA ARG A 127 -10.14 -4.97 -13.25
C ARG A 127 -11.10 -4.09 -12.45
N ASN A 128 -10.57 -3.09 -11.77
CA ASN A 128 -11.37 -2.19 -10.95
C ASN A 128 -12.09 -1.16 -11.83
N GLU A 129 -13.41 -1.27 -11.95
CA GLU A 129 -14.20 -0.45 -12.87
C GLU A 129 -14.08 1.05 -12.56
N LYS A 130 -14.03 1.45 -11.29
CA LYS A 130 -13.87 2.87 -10.90
C LYS A 130 -12.55 3.46 -11.41
N ILE A 131 -11.46 2.70 -11.27
CA ILE A 131 -10.14 3.12 -11.76
C ILE A 131 -10.10 3.07 -13.28
N LYS A 132 -10.70 2.06 -13.89
CA LYS A 132 -10.77 1.92 -15.34
C LYS A 132 -11.50 3.10 -15.99
N GLN A 133 -12.67 3.49 -15.46
CA GLN A 133 -13.41 4.66 -15.92
C GLN A 133 -12.60 5.95 -15.78
N LEU A 134 -11.82 6.08 -14.71
CA LEU A 134 -10.90 7.21 -14.55
C LEU A 134 -9.84 7.24 -15.67
N PHE A 135 -9.22 6.10 -15.99
CA PHE A 135 -8.26 6.05 -17.11
C PHE A 135 -8.92 6.38 -18.45
N LEU A 136 -10.10 5.82 -18.73
CA LEU A 136 -10.82 6.06 -19.99
C LEU A 136 -11.18 7.54 -20.15
N ARG A 137 -11.62 8.20 -19.07
CA ARG A 137 -11.91 9.65 -19.07
C ARG A 137 -10.69 10.51 -19.41
N TYR A 138 -9.48 10.07 -19.05
CA TYR A 138 -8.25 10.77 -19.44
C TYR A 138 -7.75 10.39 -20.83
N ALA A 139 -8.27 9.31 -21.42
CA ALA A 139 -7.89 8.84 -22.75
C ALA A 139 -8.78 9.44 -23.86
N ASP A 140 -10.08 9.57 -23.59
CA ASP A 140 -11.04 10.24 -24.47
C ASP A 140 -11.04 11.73 -24.12
N ASP A 141 -10.62 12.60 -25.05
CA ASP A 141 -10.39 14.06 -24.90
C ASP A 141 -11.62 14.90 -24.44
N THR A 142 -12.68 14.29 -23.91
CA THR A 142 -13.96 14.93 -23.54
C THR A 142 -13.95 15.56 -22.13
N TYR A 143 -12.83 16.15 -21.70
CA TYR A 143 -12.82 16.96 -20.49
C TYR A 143 -11.91 18.17 -20.63
N HIS A 144 -12.53 19.29 -21.00
CA HIS A 144 -11.99 20.61 -20.66
C HIS A 144 -12.06 20.79 -19.14
N ASP A 145 -10.97 21.31 -18.62
CA ASP A 145 -10.76 21.84 -17.28
C ASP A 145 -11.95 22.72 -16.85
N THR A 146 -12.83 22.19 -15.99
CA THR A 146 -13.61 23.03 -15.08
C THR A 146 -13.04 22.83 -13.68
N LEU A 147 -12.26 23.84 -13.29
CA LEU A 147 -11.84 24.14 -11.94
C LEU A 147 -13.01 24.12 -10.95
N ASP A 148 -12.61 23.89 -9.70
CA ASP A 148 -13.30 24.23 -8.47
C ASP A 148 -14.40 23.26 -8.01
N ASP A 149 -13.98 22.29 -7.19
CA ASP A 149 -14.79 21.96 -6.02
C ASP A 149 -13.95 22.39 -4.82
N THR A 150 -14.29 23.58 -4.35
CA THR A 150 -13.66 24.35 -3.29
C THR A 150 -13.51 23.48 -2.04
N TYR A 151 -12.34 22.88 -1.84
CA TYR A 151 -11.97 22.32 -0.54
C TYR A 151 -11.58 23.50 0.36
N HIS A 152 -12.59 24.18 0.89
CA HIS A 152 -12.36 25.08 2.00
C HIS A 152 -11.76 24.29 3.15
N ASP A 153 -10.57 24.75 3.52
CA ASP A 153 -9.95 24.62 4.82
C ASP A 153 -11.00 24.63 5.94
N THR A 154 -10.95 23.62 6.79
CA THR A 154 -11.23 23.84 8.21
C THR A 154 -10.39 22.87 9.02
N SER A 155 -9.25 23.39 9.45
CA SER A 155 -8.79 23.30 10.84
C SER A 155 -9.80 22.63 11.79
N THR A 156 -9.32 21.60 12.48
CA THR A 156 -9.80 21.01 13.74
C THR A 156 -11.02 21.69 14.38
N THR A 157 -12.07 20.92 14.75
CA THR A 157 -12.61 20.80 16.13
C THR A 157 -13.87 19.91 16.16
N ARG A 158 -13.72 18.74 16.80
CA ARG A 158 -14.64 18.13 17.78
C ARG A 158 -16.14 18.51 17.71
N GLY A 159 -16.97 17.52 17.36
CA GLY A 159 -18.28 17.29 17.97
C GLY A 159 -19.52 17.59 17.11
N GLN A 160 -20.26 16.51 16.77
CA GLN A 160 -21.72 16.45 16.57
C GLN A 160 -22.30 17.30 15.41
N LYS A 161 -23.23 16.85 14.57
CA LYS A 161 -24.09 15.66 14.50
C LYS A 161 -24.72 15.67 13.10
N GLU A 162 -24.84 14.48 12.51
CA GLU A 162 -26.07 13.93 11.90
C GLU A 162 -27.05 14.90 11.21
N LYS A 163 -27.16 14.81 9.88
CA LYS A 163 -28.30 14.21 9.16
C LYS A 163 -28.21 14.57 7.68
N GLU A 164 -28.11 13.53 6.86
CA GLU A 164 -28.53 13.38 5.46
C GLU A 164 -27.45 12.72 4.60
N LYS A 165 -27.46 11.39 4.61
CA LYS A 165 -27.55 10.57 3.39
C LYS A 165 -27.79 9.12 3.78
N GLU A 166 -29.01 8.90 4.23
CA GLU A 166 -29.67 7.60 4.07
C GLU A 166 -29.89 7.37 2.57
N LYS A 167 -29.36 6.24 2.09
CA LYS A 167 -29.77 5.41 0.93
C LYS A 167 -28.59 5.04 0.04
N GLU A 168 -27.88 4.00 0.48
CA GLU A 168 -27.62 2.82 -0.37
C GLU A 168 -27.29 1.65 0.56
N LYS A 169 -28.34 0.92 0.95
CA LYS A 169 -28.21 -0.38 1.60
C LYS A 169 -27.88 -1.41 0.52
N GLU A 170 -26.60 -1.61 0.21
CA GLU A 170 -26.17 -2.87 -0.40
C GLU A 170 -26.17 -3.95 0.70
N LYS A 171 -27.13 -4.87 0.57
CA LYS A 171 -27.42 -5.94 1.52
C LYS A 171 -26.37 -7.05 1.36
N TYR A 172 -25.26 -6.95 2.09
CA TYR A 172 -24.39 -8.09 2.34
C TYR A 172 -24.94 -8.87 3.53
N HIS A 173 -25.17 -10.17 3.34
CA HIS A 173 -25.63 -11.07 4.38
C HIS A 173 -24.45 -11.38 5.31
N TYR A 174 -24.50 -10.83 6.52
CA TYR A 174 -23.64 -11.23 7.63
C TYR A 174 -24.41 -12.23 8.50
N PRO A 175 -23.74 -13.16 9.20
CA PRO A 175 -24.39 -14.01 10.20
C PRO A 175 -25.12 -13.12 11.22
N ASP A 176 -26.46 -13.18 11.24
CA ASP A 176 -27.32 -12.18 11.91
C ASP A 176 -27.59 -12.48 13.40
N ASP A 177 -27.15 -13.64 13.89
CA ASP A 177 -27.60 -14.17 15.19
C ASP A 177 -26.64 -13.92 16.37
N ASP A 178 -25.51 -13.26 16.16
CA ASP A 178 -24.50 -13.06 17.21
C ASP A 178 -24.44 -11.59 17.68
N ALA A 179 -25.01 -11.33 18.86
CA ALA A 179 -25.03 -10.01 19.49
C ALA A 179 -23.63 -9.48 19.79
N ASP A 180 -22.69 -10.37 20.12
CA ASP A 180 -21.33 -10.02 20.48
C ASP A 180 -20.54 -9.59 19.24
N PHE A 181 -20.71 -10.30 18.12
CA PHE A 181 -20.15 -9.89 16.84
C PHE A 181 -20.67 -8.51 16.41
N ARG A 182 -21.97 -8.25 16.60
CA ARG A 182 -22.60 -6.97 16.22
C ARG A 182 -22.00 -5.82 17.02
N GLU A 183 -21.74 -6.01 18.30
CA GLU A 183 -21.16 -4.97 19.15
C GLU A 183 -19.70 -4.66 18.77
N VAL A 184 -18.88 -5.71 18.58
CA VAL A 184 -17.46 -5.57 18.19
C VAL A 184 -17.35 -4.95 16.78
N SER A 185 -18.19 -5.39 15.85
CA SER A 185 -18.27 -4.85 14.49
C SER A 185 -18.65 -3.37 14.50
N SER A 186 -19.65 -3.00 15.31
CA SER A 186 -20.05 -1.59 15.47
C SER A 186 -18.90 -0.75 16.02
N PHE A 187 -18.19 -1.27 17.03
CA PHE A 187 -17.03 -0.59 17.61
C PHE A 187 -15.89 -0.42 16.60
N TYR A 188 -15.60 -1.46 15.81
CA TYR A 188 -14.63 -1.40 14.71
C TYR A 188 -15.01 -0.33 13.69
N GLN A 189 -16.23 -0.38 13.17
CA GLN A 189 -16.69 0.53 12.11
C GLN A 189 -16.73 1.99 12.57
N SER A 190 -17.11 2.24 13.83
CA SER A 190 -17.16 3.59 14.40
C SER A 190 -15.79 4.23 14.59
N ASN A 191 -14.73 3.45 14.82
CA ASN A 191 -13.41 3.98 15.18
C ASN A 191 -12.36 3.85 14.06
N ILE A 192 -12.50 2.84 13.20
CA ILE A 192 -11.54 2.52 12.13
C ILE A 192 -12.10 2.86 10.75
N GLY A 193 -13.34 2.47 10.47
CA GLY A 193 -14.02 2.73 9.20
C GLY A 193 -14.62 1.47 8.57
N VAL A 194 -14.89 1.53 7.25
CA VAL A 194 -15.59 0.46 6.53
C VAL A 194 -14.88 -0.89 6.71
N MET A 195 -15.64 -1.85 7.23
CA MET A 195 -15.21 -3.22 7.45
C MET A 195 -15.36 -4.02 6.16
N SER A 196 -14.30 -4.68 5.70
CA SER A 196 -14.39 -5.60 4.57
C SER A 196 -14.95 -6.96 5.03
N PRO A 197 -15.52 -7.77 4.11
CA PRO A 197 -16.01 -9.11 4.45
C PRO A 197 -14.94 -10.00 5.13
N TYR A 198 -13.70 -9.96 4.64
CA TYR A 198 -12.57 -10.67 5.26
C TYR A 198 -12.33 -10.25 6.72
N VAL A 199 -12.34 -8.94 6.99
CA VAL A 199 -12.14 -8.44 8.37
C VAL A 199 -13.31 -8.84 9.26
N ALA A 200 -14.54 -8.85 8.73
CA ALA A 200 -15.71 -9.32 9.44
C ALA A 200 -15.58 -10.81 9.83
N GLU A 201 -15.16 -11.67 8.89
CA GLU A 201 -14.87 -13.09 9.18
C GLU A 201 -13.80 -13.23 10.26
N CYS A 202 -12.67 -12.52 10.15
CA CYS A 202 -11.63 -12.57 11.16
C CYS A 202 -12.11 -12.07 12.54
N ILE A 203 -12.91 -11.00 12.59
CA ILE A 203 -13.49 -10.52 13.85
C ILE A 203 -14.37 -11.61 14.47
N ALA A 204 -15.21 -12.26 13.68
CA ALA A 204 -16.07 -13.35 14.16
C ALA A 204 -15.22 -14.51 14.72
N ASP A 205 -14.16 -14.91 14.02
CA ASP A 205 -13.26 -16.00 14.45
C ASP A 205 -12.51 -15.64 15.74
N TRP A 206 -12.02 -14.40 15.85
CA TRP A 206 -11.34 -13.95 17.07
C TRP A 206 -12.29 -13.77 18.26
N CYS A 207 -13.55 -13.39 18.02
CA CYS A 207 -14.57 -13.36 19.07
C CYS A 207 -14.82 -14.76 19.65
N LYS A 208 -14.83 -15.80 18.80
CA LYS A 208 -14.96 -17.20 19.22
C LYS A 208 -13.70 -17.75 19.91
N THR A 209 -12.52 -17.30 19.47
CA THR A 209 -11.22 -17.85 19.93
C THR A 209 -10.78 -17.26 21.26
N LEU A 210 -10.95 -15.95 21.46
CA LEU A 210 -10.55 -15.24 22.68
C LEU A 210 -11.78 -14.80 23.46
N SER A 211 -12.25 -13.61 23.16
CA SER A 211 -13.54 -13.08 23.61
C SER A 211 -13.84 -11.77 22.86
N PRO A 212 -15.12 -11.40 22.71
CA PRO A 212 -15.52 -10.11 22.15
C PRO A 212 -14.91 -8.91 22.91
N ALA A 213 -14.74 -9.04 24.23
CA ALA A 213 -14.12 -8.03 25.08
C ALA A 213 -12.64 -7.81 24.75
N LEU A 214 -11.88 -8.88 24.53
CA LEU A 214 -10.49 -8.80 24.10
C LEU A 214 -10.39 -8.22 22.69
N VAL A 215 -11.24 -8.63 21.75
CA VAL A 215 -11.22 -8.06 20.39
C VAL A 215 -11.48 -6.55 20.42
N LYS A 216 -12.46 -6.09 21.21
CA LYS A 216 -12.70 -4.65 21.44
C LYS A 216 -11.49 -3.94 22.04
N GLU A 217 -10.82 -4.53 23.03
CA GLU A 217 -9.62 -3.94 23.65
C GLU A 217 -8.44 -3.85 22.68
N ALA A 218 -8.23 -4.84 21.80
CA ALA A 218 -7.21 -4.77 20.75
C ALA A 218 -7.49 -3.65 19.74
N ILE A 219 -8.75 -3.51 19.32
CA ILE A 219 -9.21 -2.42 18.44
C ILE A 219 -8.96 -1.07 19.12
N LYS A 220 -9.31 -0.94 20.40
CA LYS A 220 -9.11 0.28 21.19
C LYS A 220 -7.63 0.69 21.23
N ARG A 221 -6.71 -0.24 21.48
CA ARG A 221 -5.26 0.02 21.48
C ARG A 221 -4.75 0.49 20.13
N ALA A 222 -5.24 -0.11 19.05
CA ALA A 222 -4.89 0.31 17.68
C ALA A 222 -5.35 1.75 17.40
N VAL A 223 -6.51 2.15 17.93
CA VAL A 223 -7.02 3.51 17.81
C VAL A 223 -6.19 4.50 18.64
N GLU A 224 -5.90 4.17 19.91
CA GLU A 224 -5.08 5.00 20.81
C GLU A 224 -3.66 5.22 20.30
N GLN A 225 -3.04 4.21 19.69
CA GLN A 225 -1.72 4.32 19.07
C GLN A 225 -1.75 4.89 17.65
N ASN A 226 -2.94 5.24 17.13
CA ASN A 226 -3.16 5.72 15.77
C ASN A 226 -2.66 4.76 14.66
N VAL A 227 -2.61 3.45 14.96
CA VAL A 227 -2.28 2.38 14.00
C VAL A 227 -3.54 1.60 13.66
N ARG A 228 -4.48 2.27 12.98
CA ARG A 228 -5.83 1.74 12.64
C ARG A 228 -5.81 0.76 11.45
N LYS A 229 -4.91 -0.24 11.51
CA LYS A 229 -4.76 -1.30 10.49
C LYS A 229 -5.12 -2.63 11.12
N TRP A 230 -5.93 -3.44 10.41
CA TRP A 230 -6.30 -4.78 10.87
C TRP A 230 -5.08 -5.65 11.23
N SER A 231 -4.02 -5.62 10.42
CA SER A 231 -2.80 -6.40 10.69
C SER A 231 -2.14 -6.09 12.04
N TYR A 232 -2.28 -4.85 12.53
CA TYR A 232 -1.77 -4.46 13.84
C TYR A 232 -2.67 -5.00 14.97
N ILE A 233 -3.99 -4.88 14.82
CA ILE A 233 -4.98 -5.45 15.74
C ILE A 233 -4.79 -6.97 15.83
N GLU A 234 -4.65 -7.64 14.69
CA GLU A 234 -4.42 -9.08 14.61
C GLU A 234 -3.10 -9.48 15.29
N SER A 235 -2.04 -8.68 15.19
CA SER A 235 -0.78 -8.95 15.90
C SER A 235 -0.92 -8.86 17.43
N ILE A 236 -1.76 -7.95 17.93
CA ILE A 236 -2.08 -7.86 19.36
C ILE A 236 -2.86 -9.10 19.81
N LEU A 237 -3.87 -9.49 19.03
CA LEU A 237 -4.70 -10.66 19.32
C LEU A 237 -3.90 -11.96 19.31
N LYS A 238 -3.02 -12.15 18.32
CA LYS A 238 -2.07 -13.28 18.28
C LYS A 238 -1.17 -13.30 19.50
N SER A 239 -0.60 -12.16 19.88
CA SER A 239 0.25 -12.08 21.08
C SER A 239 -0.51 -12.45 22.36
N TRP A 240 -1.80 -12.10 22.49
CA TRP A 240 -2.61 -12.47 23.65
C TRP A 240 -3.01 -13.94 23.64
N HIS A 241 -3.36 -14.47 22.47
CA HIS A 241 -3.61 -15.90 22.29
C HIS A 241 -2.38 -16.74 22.65
N ASP A 242 -1.20 -16.36 22.16
CA ASP A 242 0.06 -17.07 22.43
C ASP A 242 0.47 -16.98 23.91
N GLN A 243 0.05 -15.92 24.60
CA GLN A 243 0.26 -15.72 26.04
C GLN A 243 -0.87 -16.34 26.88
N ASN A 244 -1.82 -17.01 26.24
CA ASN A 244 -3.01 -17.60 26.85
C ASN A 244 -3.78 -16.61 27.75
N VAL A 245 -3.84 -15.35 27.32
CA VAL A 245 -4.55 -14.28 28.03
C VAL A 245 -6.04 -14.39 27.74
N GLN A 246 -6.85 -14.52 28.79
CA GLN A 246 -8.29 -14.77 28.65
C GLN A 246 -9.15 -13.58 29.07
N THR A 247 -8.59 -12.61 29.79
CA THR A 247 -9.35 -11.47 30.34
C THR A 247 -8.69 -10.13 30.06
N VAL A 248 -9.50 -9.07 30.00
CA VAL A 248 -9.00 -7.69 29.80
C VAL A 248 -8.20 -7.22 31.02
N GLU A 249 -8.50 -7.78 32.19
CA GLU A 249 -7.81 -7.55 33.45
C GLU A 249 -6.35 -8.06 33.40
N GLU A 250 -6.14 -9.26 32.86
CA GLU A 250 -4.80 -9.82 32.64
C GLU A 250 -3.98 -8.97 31.66
N VAL A 251 -4.62 -8.51 30.58
CA VAL A 251 -3.98 -7.59 29.62
C VAL A 251 -3.48 -6.32 30.33
N LYS A 252 -4.32 -5.70 31.18
CA LYS A 252 -3.96 -4.48 31.92
C LYS A 252 -2.83 -4.74 32.94
N ALA A 253 -2.90 -5.84 33.66
CA ALA A 253 -1.87 -6.23 34.63
C ALA A 253 -0.52 -6.47 33.94
N GLU A 254 -0.52 -7.07 32.74
CA GLU A 254 0.69 -7.28 31.95
C GLU A 254 1.28 -5.97 31.42
N ASP A 255 0.44 -5.01 31.00
CA ASP A 255 0.91 -3.69 30.59
C ASP A 255 1.56 -2.92 31.75
N GLU A 256 1.02 -3.00 32.96
CA GLU A 256 1.61 -2.41 34.16
C GLU A 256 2.96 -3.05 34.50
N ARG A 257 3.08 -4.37 34.37
CA ARG A 257 4.37 -5.09 34.51
C ARG A 257 5.39 -4.65 33.46
N ARG A 258 4.97 -4.43 32.20
CA ARG A 258 5.84 -3.94 31.12
C ARG A 258 6.28 -2.49 31.33
N ARG A 259 5.40 -1.62 31.84
CA ARG A 259 5.72 -0.22 32.20
C ARG A 259 6.73 -0.16 33.35
N THR A 260 6.54 -0.94 34.40
CA THR A 260 7.45 -0.97 35.57
C THR A 260 8.83 -1.57 35.24
N ARG A 261 8.92 -2.55 34.34
CA ARG A 261 10.21 -3.10 33.85
C ARG A 261 11.00 -2.09 32.99
N LYS A 262 10.33 -1.29 32.14
CA LYS A 262 10.99 -0.24 31.34
C LYS A 262 11.51 0.93 32.20
N GLY A 263 10.89 1.21 33.34
CA GLY A 263 11.35 2.28 34.27
C GLY A 263 12.61 1.93 35.07
N LYS A 264 12.87 0.63 35.34
CA LYS A 264 14.06 0.20 36.12
C LYS A 264 15.35 0.11 35.30
N ALA A 265 15.27 0.01 33.98
CA ALA A 265 16.44 -0.09 33.10
C ALA A 265 17.20 1.23 32.88
N HIS A 266 16.73 2.35 33.46
CA HIS A 266 17.31 3.69 33.26
C HIS A 266 18.10 4.24 34.46
N VAL A 267 18.39 3.41 35.47
CA VAL A 267 19.31 3.75 36.57
C VAL A 267 20.57 2.91 36.39
N ILE A 268 21.46 3.35 35.50
CA ILE A 268 22.86 2.89 35.50
C ILE A 268 23.63 3.93 36.31
N GLU A 269 24.28 3.45 37.37
CA GLU A 269 25.10 4.22 38.31
C GLU A 269 26.11 5.12 37.60
N GLN A 270 26.21 6.36 38.08
CA GLN A 270 27.24 7.31 37.70
C GLN A 270 28.61 6.83 38.21
N SER A 271 29.40 6.18 37.35
CA SER A 271 30.84 6.00 37.59
C SER A 271 31.63 7.19 37.02
N THR A 272 32.07 8.06 37.94
CA THR A 272 33.22 9.00 37.95
C THR A 272 33.87 9.50 36.63
N PRO A 273 34.15 10.82 36.52
CA PRO A 273 34.71 11.43 35.30
C PRO A 273 36.21 11.15 35.15
N TYR A 274 36.62 10.80 33.93
CA TYR A 274 38.01 10.63 33.53
C TYR A 274 38.81 11.93 33.71
N LYS A 275 39.96 11.83 34.39
CA LYS A 275 41.01 12.87 34.39
C LYS A 275 41.62 13.01 33.00
N LEU A 276 41.68 14.24 32.52
CA LEU A 276 42.39 14.65 31.31
C LEU A 276 43.89 14.30 31.44
N LEU A 277 44.42 13.54 30.49
CA LEU A 277 45.87 13.44 30.24
C LEU A 277 46.19 14.31 29.02
N THR A 278 47.11 15.25 29.22
CA THR A 278 47.59 16.20 28.22
C THR A 278 48.35 15.50 27.09
N PRO A 279 48.37 16.07 25.87
CA PRO A 279 49.01 15.47 24.73
C PRO A 279 50.50 15.79 24.75
N ASP A 280 51.35 14.78 24.96
CA ASP A 280 52.73 14.92 24.56
C ASP A 280 53.32 13.60 24.10
N LYS A 281 53.98 13.68 22.93
CA LYS A 281 54.77 12.66 22.24
C LYS A 281 53.98 11.48 21.67
N PHE A 282 53.93 11.41 20.34
CA PHE A 282 54.68 10.38 19.61
C PHE A 282 54.98 10.91 18.20
N LEU A 283 56.22 11.39 18.04
CA LEU A 283 56.96 11.27 16.80
C LEU A 283 57.28 9.79 16.62
N PHE A 284 56.93 9.21 15.49
CA PHE A 284 57.76 8.42 14.57
C PHE A 284 56.91 8.00 13.37
#